data_AF-A0A2K8XBY7-F1
#
_entry.id   AF-A0A2K8XBY7-F1
#
_cell.length_a   1.000
_cell.length_b   1.000
_cell.length_c   1.000
_cell.angle_alpha   90.00
_cell.angle_beta   90.00
_cell.angle_gamma   90.00
#
_symmetry.space_group_name_H-M   'P 1'
#
loop_
_entity.id
_entity.type
_entity.pdbx_description
1 polymer ?
#
loop_
_entity_poly.entity_id
_entity_poly.type
_entity_poly.pdbx_seq_one_letter_code
_entity_poly.pdbx_strand_id
1 'polypeptide(L)'
;MGYINPMIYILFIILFPVENKRWSFMILAFALGIVLDTFQDTGGAHAAASLTLAFTRPIWLRLVYGESYKMKNLKVIRTPMDRLVLLMVLCITVHHLVFFSLVIFNTSQILYTLKLTLSIGLASLILNSLLLLLFKPRFKA
;
A
#
# COMPACT_ATOMS: atom_id res chain seq x y z
N MET A 1 17.29 -2.62 16.11
CA MET A 1 16.27 -2.59 15.04
C MET A 1 16.41 -3.85 14.19
N GLY A 2 15.86 -4.98 14.66
CA GLY A 2 15.92 -6.28 13.96
C GLY A 2 14.55 -6.95 13.85
N TYR A 3 13.47 -6.20 14.10
CA TYR A 3 12.11 -6.73 14.08
C TYR A 3 11.49 -6.54 12.70
N ILE A 4 10.89 -7.60 12.19
CA ILE A 4 10.06 -7.54 10.99
C ILE A 4 8.71 -6.97 11.42
N ASN A 5 8.36 -5.78 10.93
CA ASN A 5 7.09 -5.11 11.24
C ASN A 5 6.21 -4.97 9.99
N PRO A 6 5.32 -5.94 9.71
CA PRO A 6 4.42 -5.89 8.57
C PRO A 6 3.46 -4.69 8.63
N MET A 7 3.41 -3.89 7.56
CA MET A 7 2.58 -2.69 7.50
C MET A 7 1.18 -3.02 6.96
N ILE A 8 0.24 -3.28 7.87
CA ILE A 8 -1.13 -3.71 7.55
C ILE A 8 -2.00 -2.55 7.00
N TYR A 9 -1.80 -1.33 7.52
CA TYR A 9 -2.64 -0.19 7.15
C TYR A 9 -2.62 0.13 5.64
N ILE A 10 -1.59 -0.30 4.91
CA ILE A 10 -1.47 -0.10 3.45
C ILE A 10 -2.68 -0.72 2.74
N LEU A 11 -3.28 -1.78 3.30
CA LEU A 11 -4.47 -2.40 2.77
C LEU A 11 -5.65 -1.44 2.66
N PHE A 12 -5.77 -0.48 3.58
CA PHE A 12 -6.78 0.57 3.52
C PHE A 12 -6.64 1.40 2.24
N ILE A 13 -5.41 1.83 1.91
CA ILE A 13 -5.11 2.63 0.72
C ILE A 13 -5.36 1.81 -0.55
N ILE A 14 -5.00 0.52 -0.54
CA ILE A 14 -5.20 -0.40 -1.67
C ILE A 14 -6.68 -0.62 -1.96
N LEU A 15 -7.48 -0.92 -0.93
CA LEU A 15 -8.89 -1.29 -1.05
C LEU A 15 -9.86 -0.10 -1.13
N PHE A 16 -9.38 1.13 -0.96
CA PHE A 16 -10.22 2.32 -0.97
C PHE A 16 -11.12 2.41 -2.22
N PRO A 17 -12.40 2.78 -2.11
CA PRO A 17 -13.30 2.81 -3.26
C PRO A 17 -12.77 3.69 -4.41
N VAL A 18 -12.86 3.19 -5.65
CA VAL A 18 -12.32 3.86 -6.84
C VAL A 18 -13.17 5.06 -7.27
N GLU A 19 -14.45 5.06 -6.93
CA GLU A 19 -15.43 6.10 -7.31
C GLU A 19 -15.32 7.39 -6.49
N ASN A 20 -14.52 7.40 -5.43
CA ASN A 20 -14.41 8.54 -4.51
C ASN A 20 -13.61 9.71 -5.10
N LYS A 21 -13.88 10.92 -4.56
CA LYS A 21 -13.15 12.14 -4.94
C LYS A 21 -11.67 12.01 -4.58
N ARG A 22 -10.78 12.23 -5.56
CA ARG A 22 -9.33 12.09 -5.42
C ARG A 22 -8.74 12.88 -4.25
N TRP A 23 -9.17 14.13 -4.07
CA TRP A 23 -8.64 15.00 -3.01
C TRP A 23 -8.95 14.46 -1.61
N SER A 24 -10.17 13.97 -1.38
CA SER A 24 -10.60 13.43 -0.09
C SER A 24 -9.84 12.15 0.25
N PHE A 25 -9.60 11.30 -0.76
CA PHE A 25 -8.75 10.12 -0.59
C PHE A 25 -7.31 10.46 -0.18
N MET A 26 -6.71 11.47 -0.83
CA MET A 26 -5.35 11.90 -0.51
C MET A 26 -5.24 12.46 0.91
N ILE A 27 -6.21 13.27 1.35
CA ILE A 27 -6.25 13.79 2.73
C ILE A 27 -6.37 12.65 3.73
N LEU A 28 -7.24 11.67 3.47
CA LEU A 28 -7.44 10.55 4.38
C LEU A 28 -6.20 9.64 4.47
N ALA A 29 -5.52 9.40 3.35
CA ALA A 29 -4.26 8.67 3.33
C ALA A 29 -3.14 9.42 4.08
N PHE A 30 -3.04 10.74 3.91
CA PHE A 30 -2.09 11.57 4.64
C PHE A 30 -2.40 11.58 6.15
N ALA A 31 -3.65 11.78 6.54
CA ALA A 31 -4.08 11.78 7.94
C ALA A 31 -3.79 10.43 8.61
N LEU A 32 -4.06 9.33 7.92
CA LEU A 32 -3.73 8.00 8.41
C LEU A 32 -2.22 7.82 8.62
N GLY A 33 -1.39 8.31 7.70
CA GLY A 33 0.05 8.30 7.86
C GLY A 33 0.53 9.16 9.03
N ILE A 34 -0.02 10.37 9.21
CA ILE A 34 0.31 11.26 10.35
C ILE A 34 -0.01 10.58 11.68
N VAL A 35 -1.16 9.91 11.79
CA VAL A 35 -1.50 9.14 12.98
C VAL A 35 -0.42 8.10 13.26
N LEU A 36 -0.02 7.31 12.26
CA LEU A 36 1.05 6.32 12.43
C LEU A 36 2.39 6.96 12.79
N ASP A 37 2.75 8.07 12.16
CA ASP A 37 3.97 8.81 12.47
C ASP A 37 4.00 9.29 13.93
N THR A 38 2.86 9.71 14.48
CA THR A 38 2.79 10.13 15.90
C THR A 38 2.95 8.96 16.88
N PHE A 39 2.45 7.78 16.54
CA PHE A 39 2.55 6.59 17.39
C PHE A 39 3.88 5.84 17.25
N GLN A 40 4.51 5.91 16.07
CA GLN A 40 5.76 5.20 15.77
C GLN A 40 6.99 6.10 15.79
N ASP A 41 6.82 7.40 16.02
CA ASP A 41 7.89 8.40 16.04
C ASP A 41 8.75 8.39 14.77
N THR A 42 8.09 8.32 13.61
CA THR A 42 8.75 8.24 12.28
C THR A 42 8.81 9.58 11.55
N GLY A 43 8.47 10.69 12.22
CA GLY A 43 8.75 12.06 11.77
C GLY A 43 8.06 12.50 10.47
N GLY A 44 7.03 11.78 9.99
CA GLY A 44 6.31 12.09 8.75
C GLY A 44 6.55 11.09 7.60
N ALA A 45 7.39 10.08 7.80
CA ALA A 45 7.70 9.10 6.76
C ALA A 45 6.46 8.29 6.33
N HIS A 46 5.58 7.91 7.25
CA HIS A 46 4.33 7.21 6.92
C HIS A 46 3.36 8.11 6.16
N ALA A 47 3.23 9.37 6.54
CA ALA A 47 2.41 10.36 5.84
C ALA A 47 2.88 10.56 4.39
N ALA A 48 4.19 10.74 4.18
CA ALA A 48 4.77 10.90 2.86
C ALA A 48 4.59 9.66 1.97
N ALA A 49 4.86 8.46 2.52
CA ALA A 49 4.72 7.21 1.79
C ALA A 49 3.23 6.88 1.47
N SER A 50 2.33 7.13 2.41
CA SER A 50 0.88 6.94 2.24
C SER A 50 0.31 7.88 1.18
N LEU A 51 0.71 9.15 1.22
CA LEU A 51 0.29 10.15 0.23
C LEU A 51 0.83 9.82 -1.17
N THR A 52 2.09 9.39 -1.26
CA THR A 52 2.71 8.98 -2.53
C THR A 52 2.00 7.76 -3.12
N LEU A 53 1.65 6.78 -2.27
CA LEU A 53 0.87 5.63 -2.71
C LEU A 53 -0.53 6.04 -3.18
N ALA A 54 -1.23 6.88 -2.42
CA ALA A 54 -2.55 7.37 -2.79
C ALA A 54 -2.53 8.15 -4.12
N PHE A 55 -1.48 8.97 -4.34
CA PHE A 55 -1.28 9.72 -5.57
C PHE A 55 -0.99 8.82 -6.78
N THR A 56 -0.17 7.79 -6.62
CA THR A 56 0.24 6.87 -7.70
C THR A 56 -0.76 5.73 -7.94
N ARG A 57 -1.68 5.46 -7.01
CA ARG A 57 -2.70 4.41 -7.08
C ARG A 57 -3.46 4.32 -8.42
N PRO A 58 -3.89 5.42 -9.07
CA PRO A 58 -4.56 5.34 -10.38
C PRO A 58 -3.70 4.73 -11.49
N ILE A 59 -2.37 4.79 -11.38
CA ILE A 59 -1.43 4.17 -12.33
C ILE A 59 -1.46 2.65 -12.14
N TRP A 60 -1.33 2.18 -10.90
CA TRP A 60 -1.33 0.76 -10.56
C TRP A 60 -2.66 0.09 -10.87
N LEU A 61 -3.79 0.75 -10.57
CA LEU A 61 -5.11 0.24 -10.90
C LEU A 61 -5.31 0.10 -12.41
N ARG A 62 -4.82 1.06 -13.20
CA ARG A 62 -4.89 0.99 -14.67
C ARG A 62 -4.03 -0.12 -15.24
N LEU A 63 -2.84 -0.33 -14.67
CA LEU A 63 -1.93 -1.40 -15.07
C LEU A 63 -2.55 -2.78 -14.82
N VAL A 64 -3.17 -2.99 -13.65
CA VAL A 64 -3.71 -4.30 -13.26
C VAL A 64 -5.09 -4.58 -13.85
N TYR A 65 -5.96 -3.57 -13.95
CA TYR A 65 -7.37 -3.76 -14.31
C TYR A 65 -7.79 -3.17 -15.66
N GLY A 66 -6.92 -2.38 -16.32
CA GLY A 66 -7.13 -1.90 -17.69
C GLY A 66 -8.52 -1.33 -17.96
N GLU A 67 -9.27 -2.01 -18.81
CA GLU A 67 -10.63 -1.63 -19.23
C GLU A 67 -11.65 -1.58 -18.08
N SER A 68 -11.56 -2.50 -17.11
CA SER A 68 -12.48 -2.50 -15.96
C SER A 68 -12.34 -1.24 -15.11
N TYR A 69 -11.14 -0.65 -15.06
CA TYR A 69 -10.91 0.64 -14.42
C TYR A 69 -11.49 1.81 -15.24
N LYS A 70 -11.34 1.77 -16.58
CA LYS A 70 -11.86 2.82 -17.48
C LYS A 70 -13.39 2.90 -17.45
N MET A 71 -14.06 1.75 -17.44
CA MET A 71 -15.52 1.66 -17.39
C MET A 71 -16.11 2.00 -16.00
N LYS A 72 -15.29 2.39 -15.02
CA LYS A 72 -15.69 2.70 -13.62
C LYS A 72 -16.48 1.58 -12.91
N ASN A 73 -16.48 0.36 -13.44
CA ASN A 73 -17.17 -0.80 -12.86
C ASN A 73 -16.28 -1.62 -11.91
N LEU A 74 -15.21 -1.02 -11.38
CA LEU A 74 -14.18 -1.74 -10.63
C LEU A 74 -14.45 -1.71 -9.12
N LYS A 75 -14.86 -2.85 -8.58
CA LYS A 75 -14.84 -3.12 -7.14
C LYS A 75 -13.62 -3.97 -6.80
N VAL A 76 -12.53 -3.33 -6.38
CA VAL A 76 -11.22 -3.97 -6.13
C VAL A 76 -11.35 -5.24 -5.28
N ILE A 77 -12.09 -5.22 -4.18
CA ILE A 77 -12.25 -6.40 -3.30
C ILE A 77 -12.95 -7.60 -3.97
N ARG A 78 -13.71 -7.37 -5.04
CA ARG A 78 -14.46 -8.42 -5.77
C ARG A 78 -13.67 -9.01 -6.93
N THR A 79 -12.49 -8.50 -7.22
CA THR A 79 -11.70 -9.00 -8.35
C THR A 79 -11.02 -10.34 -8.01
N PRO A 80 -10.57 -11.09 -9.03
CA PRO A 80 -9.78 -12.31 -8.84
C PRO A 80 -8.56 -12.10 -7.94
N MET A 81 -8.19 -13.13 -7.17
CA MET A 81 -7.16 -13.02 -6.12
C MET A 81 -5.76 -12.75 -6.71
N ASP A 82 -5.45 -13.33 -7.86
CA ASP A 82 -4.24 -13.08 -8.64
C ASP A 82 -4.05 -11.58 -8.96
N ARG A 83 -5.10 -10.90 -9.42
CA ARG A 83 -5.06 -9.46 -9.71
C ARG A 83 -4.91 -8.62 -8.44
N LEU A 84 -5.56 -9.02 -7.35
CA LEU A 84 -5.40 -8.37 -6.04
C LEU A 84 -3.96 -8.49 -5.52
N VAL A 85 -3.37 -9.68 -5.61
CA VAL A 85 -1.99 -9.92 -5.19
C VAL A 85 -1.03 -9.11 -6.04
N LEU A 86 -1.21 -9.05 -7.37
CA LEU A 86 -0.40 -8.22 -8.25
C LEU A 86 -0.49 -6.73 -7.87
N LEU A 87 -1.69 -6.22 -7.60
CA LEU A 87 -1.88 -4.85 -7.12
C LEU A 87 -1.16 -4.62 -5.78
N MET A 88 -1.25 -5.57 -4.85
CA MET A 88 -0.56 -5.48 -3.55
C MET A 88 0.96 -5.43 -3.71
N VAL A 89 1.55 -6.28 -4.55
CA VAL A 89 3.00 -6.28 -4.84
C VAL A 89 3.44 -4.88 -5.26
N LEU A 90 2.76 -4.27 -6.24
CA LEU A 90 3.12 -2.97 -6.78
C LEU A 90 2.98 -1.86 -5.72
N CYS A 91 1.84 -1.83 -5.03
CA CYS A 91 1.53 -0.82 -4.02
C CYS A 91 2.48 -0.89 -2.81
N ILE A 92 2.71 -2.10 -2.26
CA ILE A 92 3.59 -2.31 -1.10
C ILE A 92 5.03 -1.95 -1.47
N THR A 93 5.50 -2.35 -2.65
CA THR A 93 6.87 -2.02 -3.09
C THR A 93 7.10 -0.52 -3.14
N VAL A 94 6.20 0.24 -3.76
CA VAL A 94 6.30 1.71 -3.87
C VAL A 94 6.26 2.35 -2.49
N HIS A 95 5.31 1.93 -1.64
CA HIS A 95 5.17 2.46 -0.31
C HIS A 95 6.43 2.24 0.54
N HIS A 96 6.91 1.00 0.65
CA HIS A 96 8.06 0.66 1.47
C HIS A 96 9.33 1.31 0.96
N LEU A 97 9.50 1.41 -0.37
CA LEU A 97 10.64 2.10 -0.97
C LEU A 97 10.68 3.57 -0.54
N VAL A 98 9.56 4.28 -0.62
CA VAL A 98 9.48 5.69 -0.20
C VAL A 98 9.72 5.80 1.31
N PHE A 99 9.06 4.95 2.10
CA PHE A 99 9.19 4.97 3.56
C PHE A 99 10.64 4.77 4.03
N PHE A 100 11.31 3.69 3.61
CA PHE A 100 12.68 3.42 4.05
C PHE A 100 13.71 4.38 3.45
N SER A 101 13.44 4.94 2.27
CA SER A 101 14.29 6.02 1.73
C SER A 101 14.26 7.26 2.63
N LEU A 102 13.11 7.60 3.21
CA LEU A 102 12.97 8.74 4.12
C LEU A 102 13.47 8.44 5.53
N VAL A 103 13.24 7.23 6.06
CA VAL A 103 13.67 6.86 7.42
C VAL A 103 15.18 6.72 7.52
N ILE A 104 15.83 6.07 6.54
CA ILE A 104 17.29 5.86 6.58
C ILE A 104 18.03 7.08 6.07
N PHE A 105 17.50 7.74 5.02
CA PHE A 105 18.02 8.95 4.39
C PHE A 105 19.56 9.03 4.30
N ASN A 106 20.20 7.91 3.94
CA ASN A 106 21.64 7.77 3.85
C ASN A 106 22.02 6.97 2.60
N THR A 107 22.70 7.62 1.65
CA THR A 107 23.10 7.05 0.36
C THR A 107 24.13 5.94 0.50
N SER A 108 25.00 6.00 1.52
CA SER A 108 25.97 4.93 1.81
C SER A 108 25.30 3.64 2.27
N GLN A 109 24.04 3.72 2.73
CA GLN A 109 23.27 2.58 3.22
C GLN A 109 22.22 2.06 2.21
N ILE A 110 22.35 2.39 0.92
CA ILE A 110 21.37 2.02 -0.12
C ILE A 110 21.05 0.51 -0.13
N LEU A 111 22.08 -0.35 0.02
CA LEU A 111 21.90 -1.81 0.02
C LEU A 111 21.16 -2.29 1.27
N TYR A 112 21.39 -1.64 2.41
CA TYR A 112 20.68 -1.92 3.64
C TYR A 112 19.20 -1.49 3.53
N THR A 113 18.93 -0.31 2.98
CA THR A 113 17.58 0.18 2.67
C THR A 113 16.82 -0.79 1.77
N LEU A 114 17.45 -1.30 0.72
CA LEU A 114 16.83 -2.28 -0.19
C LEU A 114 16.56 -3.62 0.51
N LYS A 115 17.50 -4.13 1.30
CA LYS A 115 17.28 -5.36 2.09
C LYS A 115 16.08 -5.21 3.02
N LEU A 116 16.01 -4.08 3.73
CA LEU A 116 14.91 -3.81 4.67
C LEU A 116 13.56 -3.67 3.95
N THR A 117 13.55 -2.95 2.83
CA THR A 117 12.38 -2.78 1.95
C THR A 117 11.85 -4.14 1.49
N LEU A 118 12.72 -5.04 1.04
CA LEU A 118 12.32 -6.38 0.59
C LEU A 118 11.86 -7.27 1.74
N SER A 119 12.63 -7.35 2.84
CA SER A 119 12.28 -8.21 3.98
C SER A 119 10.96 -7.80 4.64
N ILE A 120 10.77 -6.51 4.92
CA ILE A 120 9.54 -6.01 5.53
C ILE A 120 8.40 -5.96 4.50
N GLY A 121 8.71 -5.68 3.23
CA GLY A 121 7.74 -5.72 2.13
C GLY A 121 7.14 -7.10 1.93
N LEU A 122 7.96 -8.15 1.91
CA LEU A 122 7.51 -9.54 1.81
C LEU A 122 6.63 -9.94 2.99
N ALA A 123 7.05 -9.60 4.21
CA ALA A 123 6.24 -9.89 5.40
C ALA A 123 4.89 -9.14 5.39
N SER A 124 4.90 -7.88 4.94
CA SER A 124 3.68 -7.09 4.73
C SER A 124 2.79 -7.72 3.67
N LEU A 125 3.35 -8.20 2.56
CA LEU A 125 2.60 -8.83 1.49
C LEU A 125 1.92 -10.13 1.94
N ILE A 126 2.64 -10.98 2.67
CA ILE A 126 2.10 -12.22 3.21
C ILE A 126 0.94 -11.90 4.16
N LEU A 127 1.15 -11.01 5.14
CA LEU A 127 0.13 -10.71 6.14
C LEU A 127 -1.11 -10.05 5.52
N ASN A 128 -0.94 -9.07 4.63
CA ASN A 128 -2.06 -8.42 3.95
C ASN A 128 -2.83 -9.40 3.05
N SER A 129 -2.13 -10.36 2.41
CA SER A 129 -2.78 -11.40 1.62
C SER A 129 -3.60 -12.35 2.49
N LEU A 130 -3.09 -12.74 3.66
CA LEU A 130 -3.82 -13.55 4.63
C LEU A 130 -5.08 -12.83 5.14
N LEU A 131 -4.95 -11.55 5.49
CA LEU A 131 -6.10 -10.72 5.91
C LEU A 131 -7.15 -10.63 4.80
N LEU A 132 -6.74 -10.45 3.55
CA LEU A 132 -7.66 -10.49 2.42
C LEU A 132 -8.35 -11.84 2.27
N LEU A 133 -7.64 -12.96 2.42
CA LEU A 133 -8.27 -14.28 2.37
C LEU A 133 -9.33 -14.47 3.45
N LEU A 134 -9.10 -13.90 4.64
CA LEU A 134 -10.01 -13.99 5.78
C LEU A 134 -11.25 -13.11 5.61
N PHE A 135 -11.08 -11.86 5.16
CA PHE A 135 -12.14 -10.87 5.10
C PHE A 135 -12.80 -10.72 3.73
N LYS A 136 -12.26 -11.32 2.66
CA LYS A 136 -12.86 -11.25 1.34
C LYS A 136 -14.20 -12.00 1.34
N PRO A 137 -15.32 -11.33 0.97
CA PRO A 137 -16.62 -11.99 0.89
C PRO A 137 -16.57 -13.14 -0.11
N ARG A 138 -16.90 -14.36 0.33
CA ARG A 138 -17.11 -15.50 -0.55
C ARG A 138 -18.46 -15.30 -1.25
N PHE A 139 -18.42 -14.83 -2.49
CA PHE A 139 -19.61 -14.83 -3.34
C PHE A 139 -19.79 -16.25 -3.90
N LYS A 140 -20.87 -16.92 -3.53
CA LYS A 140 -21.37 -18.06 -4.31
C LYS A 140 -21.99 -17.46 -5.58
N ALA A 141 -21.48 -17.89 -6.73
CA ALA A 141 -22.11 -17.66 -8.02
C ALA A 141 -23.48 -18.36 -8.05
#